data_AF-A0A0T5ZBI2-F1
#
_entry.id   AF-A0A0T5ZBI2-F1
#
_cell.length_a   1.000
_cell.length_b   1.000
_cell.length_c   1.000
_cell.angle_alpha   90.00
_cell.angle_beta   90.00
_cell.angle_gamma   90.00
#
_symmetry.space_group_name_H-M   'P 1'
#
loop_
_entity.id
_entity.type
_entity.pdbx_description
1 polymer ?
#
loop_
_entity_poly.entity_id
_entity_poly.type
_entity_poly.pdbx_seq_one_letter_code
_entity_poly.pdbx_strand_id
1 'polypeptide(L)'
;SIPPEYVKQEHSKLDERGIVVDRIDAAKTKQQLQLEAIQRRLQQEQQALIDQQKAADRVLLRTFRSEDDIIMARDGQLRAVDLTILMTQTNIKRIKNSLLEMQQNAAALELSGETPSPDYLAQIDRKRQALKAAYQSIVKREQDKNRIRTAFARDQARFRELKHLSASQSKDGEAGTDKTGGTQERPLNNVFECSGNDSCNSAWSRAKRFLRNHATTPVKMLATNIVMTGPPVDDHDISITISRIRNPDKKGTVIFMDLQCKDSPAGNAFCNSKKITGVKRGFIEALSGRPTSPDKQ
;
A
#
# COMPACT_ATOMS: atom_id res chain seq x y z
N SER A 1 27.04 -45.38 53.58
CA SER A 1 26.67 -43.97 53.37
C SER A 1 27.66 -43.31 52.44
N ILE A 2 27.18 -42.59 51.43
CA ILE A 2 28.02 -41.82 50.49
C ILE A 2 28.32 -40.44 51.13
N PRO A 3 29.56 -39.92 51.05
CA PRO A 3 29.90 -38.61 51.62
C PRO A 3 29.14 -37.45 50.92
N PRO A 4 28.80 -36.36 51.62
CA PRO A 4 27.97 -35.26 51.08
C PRO A 4 28.56 -34.60 49.82
N GLU A 5 29.87 -34.64 49.65
CA GLU A 5 30.58 -34.09 48.49
C GLU A 5 30.37 -34.88 47.18
N TYR A 6 29.93 -36.15 47.27
CA TYR A 6 29.72 -37.03 46.10
C TYR A 6 28.26 -37.05 45.62
N VAL A 7 27.31 -36.41 46.32
CA VAL A 7 25.88 -36.40 45.93
C VAL A 7 25.63 -35.75 44.56
N LYS A 8 26.57 -34.98 44.01
CA LYS A 8 26.45 -34.28 42.73
C LYS A 8 27.14 -34.97 41.54
N GLN A 9 27.85 -36.07 41.76
CA GLN A 9 28.56 -36.80 40.72
C GLN A 9 27.71 -37.99 40.22
N GLU A 10 27.99 -38.46 39.01
CA GLU A 10 27.32 -39.64 38.46
C GLU A 10 27.68 -40.87 39.29
N HIS A 11 26.67 -41.60 39.77
CA HIS A 11 26.89 -42.85 40.50
C HIS A 11 25.92 -43.93 40.04
N SER A 12 26.45 -45.14 39.84
CA SER A 12 25.68 -46.33 39.51
C SER A 12 25.69 -47.32 40.68
N LYS A 13 24.52 -47.79 41.10
CA LYS A 13 24.35 -48.88 42.07
C LYS A 13 24.27 -50.20 41.31
N LEU A 14 25.17 -51.13 41.64
CA LEU A 14 25.21 -52.49 41.09
C LEU A 14 24.48 -53.46 42.04
N ASP A 15 23.81 -54.48 41.51
CA ASP A 15 23.25 -55.59 42.28
C ASP A 15 24.33 -56.64 42.62
N GLU A 16 23.95 -57.68 43.37
CA GLU A 16 24.85 -58.75 43.81
C GLU A 16 25.49 -59.55 42.65
N ARG A 17 24.99 -59.38 41.42
CA ARG A 17 25.49 -60.03 40.20
C ARG A 17 26.29 -59.06 39.31
N GLY A 18 26.55 -57.84 39.78
CA GLY A 18 27.28 -56.82 39.04
C GLY A 18 26.44 -56.15 37.94
N ILE A 19 25.10 -56.21 38.02
CA ILE A 19 24.21 -55.53 37.08
C ILE A 19 23.83 -54.16 37.63
N VAL A 20 23.95 -53.10 36.82
CA VAL A 20 23.54 -51.75 37.21
C VAL A 20 22.03 -51.71 37.39
N VAL A 21 21.58 -51.53 38.63
CA VAL A 21 20.16 -51.47 39.02
C VAL A 21 19.66 -50.04 39.22
N ASP A 22 20.56 -49.08 39.39
CA ASP A 22 20.18 -47.66 39.53
C ASP A 22 21.32 -46.76 39.05
N ARG A 23 21.05 -45.77 38.19
CA ARG A 23 22.05 -44.81 37.68
C ARG A 23 21.51 -43.41 37.88
N ILE A 24 22.21 -42.61 38.69
CA ILE A 24 21.86 -41.22 38.94
C ILE A 24 22.86 -40.35 38.16
N ASP A 25 22.38 -39.66 37.13
CA ASP A 25 23.19 -38.75 36.31
C ASP A 25 23.64 -37.52 37.10
N ALA A 26 24.84 -36.99 36.78
CA ALA A 26 25.38 -35.79 37.41
C ALA A 26 24.46 -34.56 37.23
N ALA A 27 24.44 -33.67 38.23
CA ALA A 27 23.63 -32.45 38.16
C ALA A 27 24.08 -31.55 36.99
N LYS A 28 23.13 -31.16 36.11
CA LYS A 28 23.40 -30.33 34.93
C LYS A 28 24.15 -29.05 35.29
N THR A 29 25.12 -28.68 34.47
CA THR A 29 25.89 -27.44 34.65
C THR A 29 25.01 -26.22 34.41
N LYS A 30 25.36 -25.06 34.98
CA LYS A 30 24.63 -23.80 34.74
C LYS A 30 24.52 -23.45 33.25
N GLN A 31 25.56 -23.77 32.47
CA GLN A 31 25.55 -23.58 31.01
C GLN A 31 24.59 -24.53 30.30
N GLN A 32 24.52 -25.80 30.70
CA GLN A 32 23.56 -26.78 30.16
C GLN A 32 22.11 -26.38 30.48
N LEU A 33 21.84 -25.89 31.70
CA LEU A 33 20.51 -25.39 32.08
C LEU A 33 20.11 -24.14 31.27
N GLN A 34 21.05 -23.24 30.98
CA GLN A 34 20.80 -22.06 30.13
C GLN A 34 20.54 -22.45 28.67
N LEU A 35 21.29 -23.40 28.12
CA LEU A 35 21.06 -23.91 26.76
C LEU A 35 19.70 -24.59 26.64
N GLU A 36 19.29 -25.40 27.61
CA GLU A 36 17.96 -26.01 27.64
C GLU A 36 16.83 -24.97 27.76
N ALA A 37 17.03 -23.92 28.55
CA ALA A 37 16.06 -22.83 28.65
C ALA A 37 15.91 -22.09 27.31
N ILE A 38 17.00 -21.82 26.60
CA ILE A 38 16.99 -21.22 25.26
C ILE A 38 16.30 -22.14 24.26
N GLN A 39 16.64 -23.44 24.24
CA GLN A 39 16.02 -24.41 23.34
C GLN A 39 14.51 -24.52 23.58
N ARG A 40 14.06 -24.61 24.83
CA ARG A 40 12.63 -24.65 25.17
C ARG A 40 11.92 -23.39 24.71
N ARG A 41 12.54 -22.21 24.90
CA ARG A 41 11.98 -20.94 24.43
C ARG A 41 11.82 -20.92 22.90
N LEU A 42 12.86 -21.32 22.17
CA LEU A 42 12.80 -21.38 20.70
C LEU A 42 11.74 -22.38 20.20
N GLN A 43 11.61 -23.54 20.85
CA GLN A 43 10.55 -24.51 20.55
C GLN A 43 9.15 -23.96 20.83
N GLN A 44 8.96 -23.25 21.94
CA GLN A 44 7.69 -22.61 22.27
C GLN A 44 7.33 -21.51 21.27
N GLU A 45 8.29 -20.66 20.91
CA GLU A 45 8.11 -19.61 19.88
C GLU A 45 7.76 -20.25 18.53
N GLN A 46 8.44 -21.33 18.13
CA GLN A 46 8.15 -22.06 16.91
C GLN A 46 6.76 -22.69 16.92
N GLN A 47 6.38 -23.33 18.03
CA GLN A 47 5.05 -23.95 18.18
C GLN A 47 3.94 -22.91 18.11
N ALA A 48 4.12 -21.75 18.76
CA ALA A 48 3.17 -20.65 18.71
C ALA A 48 2.96 -20.13 17.28
N LEU A 49 4.03 -20.00 16.49
CA LEU A 49 3.95 -19.59 15.07
C LEU A 49 3.19 -20.63 14.23
N ILE A 50 3.44 -21.93 14.46
CA ILE A 50 2.73 -23.02 13.77
C ILE A 50 1.24 -22.98 14.11
N ASP A 51 0.88 -22.80 15.37
CA ASP A 51 -0.51 -22.78 15.82
C ASP A 51 -1.26 -21.54 15.31
N GLN A 52 -0.57 -20.40 15.25
CA GLN A 52 -1.09 -19.18 14.64
C GLN A 52 -1.37 -19.38 13.14
N GLN A 53 -0.43 -19.99 12.40
CA GLN A 53 -0.62 -20.29 10.99
C GLN A 53 -1.78 -21.26 10.78
N LYS A 54 -1.85 -22.34 11.56
CA LYS A 54 -2.96 -23.31 11.49
C LYS A 54 -4.31 -22.64 11.81
N ALA A 55 -4.35 -21.71 12.76
CA ALA A 55 -5.55 -20.95 13.05
C ALA A 55 -5.97 -20.06 11.87
N ALA A 56 -5.02 -19.34 11.27
CA ALA A 56 -5.25 -18.53 10.08
C ALA A 56 -5.75 -19.37 8.89
N ASP A 57 -5.13 -20.54 8.65
CA ASP A 57 -5.52 -21.47 7.60
C ASP A 57 -6.95 -22.00 7.79
N ARG A 58 -7.33 -22.34 9.04
CA ARG A 58 -8.70 -22.74 9.36
C ARG A 58 -9.71 -21.63 9.09
N VAL A 59 -9.37 -20.38 9.43
CA VAL A 59 -10.22 -19.22 9.14
C VAL A 59 -10.35 -19.04 7.63
N LEU A 60 -9.25 -19.09 6.89
CA LEU A 60 -9.22 -18.94 5.43
C LEU A 60 -10.13 -19.97 4.74
N LEU A 61 -9.97 -21.26 5.07
CA LEU A 61 -10.76 -22.36 4.50
C LEU A 61 -12.25 -22.35 4.93
N ARG A 62 -12.56 -21.77 6.09
CA ARG A 62 -13.96 -21.60 6.55
C ARG A 62 -14.63 -20.39 5.91
N THR A 63 -13.86 -19.33 5.64
CA THR A 63 -14.36 -18.08 5.07
C THR A 63 -14.66 -18.22 3.59
N PHE A 64 -13.81 -18.95 2.86
CA PHE A 64 -13.93 -19.10 1.42
C PHE A 64 -14.09 -20.57 1.05
N ARG A 65 -15.08 -20.89 0.22
CA ARG A 65 -15.33 -22.27 -0.24
C ARG A 65 -14.59 -22.56 -1.53
N SER A 66 -14.44 -21.53 -2.37
CA SER A 66 -13.76 -21.57 -3.65
C SER A 66 -12.74 -20.42 -3.78
N GLU A 67 -11.88 -20.53 -4.79
CA GLU A 67 -11.00 -19.42 -5.17
C GLU A 67 -11.80 -18.21 -5.71
N ASP A 68 -12.93 -18.47 -6.38
CA ASP A 68 -13.82 -17.44 -6.89
C ASP A 68 -14.44 -16.61 -5.76
N ASP A 69 -14.71 -17.22 -4.59
CA ASP A 69 -15.20 -16.49 -3.41
C ASP A 69 -14.16 -15.47 -2.91
N ILE A 70 -12.87 -15.84 -2.94
CA ILE A 70 -11.75 -14.95 -2.57
C ILE A 70 -11.69 -13.76 -3.55
N ILE A 71 -11.80 -14.04 -4.85
CA ILE A 71 -11.81 -13.03 -5.90
C ILE A 71 -13.03 -12.10 -5.75
N MET A 72 -14.21 -12.65 -5.51
CA MET A 72 -15.45 -11.88 -5.33
C MET A 72 -15.37 -10.97 -4.09
N ALA A 73 -14.86 -11.48 -2.97
CA ALA A 73 -14.67 -10.68 -1.76
C ALA A 73 -13.63 -9.56 -1.96
N ARG A 74 -12.51 -9.86 -2.63
CA ARG A 74 -11.51 -8.86 -3.02
C ARG A 74 -12.15 -7.75 -3.86
N ASP A 75 -12.86 -8.12 -4.91
CA ASP A 75 -13.44 -7.18 -5.86
C ASP A 75 -14.57 -6.35 -5.21
N GLY A 76 -15.31 -6.94 -4.27
CA GLY A 76 -16.25 -6.22 -3.40
C GLY A 76 -15.55 -5.14 -2.56
N GLN A 77 -14.45 -5.46 -1.88
CA GLN A 77 -13.69 -4.49 -1.09
C GLN A 77 -13.06 -3.41 -1.96
N LEU A 78 -12.49 -3.77 -3.12
CA LEU A 78 -11.91 -2.80 -4.05
C LEU A 78 -12.98 -1.82 -4.57
N ARG A 79 -14.17 -2.32 -4.95
CA ARG A 79 -15.29 -1.46 -5.37
C ARG A 79 -15.72 -0.49 -4.27
N ALA A 80 -15.79 -0.92 -3.01
CA ALA A 80 -16.12 -0.03 -1.90
C ALA A 80 -15.09 1.11 -1.74
N VAL A 81 -13.80 0.80 -1.91
CA VAL A 81 -12.74 1.82 -1.89
C VAL A 81 -12.87 2.76 -3.10
N ASP A 82 -13.12 2.21 -4.30
CA ASP A 82 -13.31 3.00 -5.53
C ASP A 82 -14.49 3.97 -5.42
N LEU A 83 -15.63 3.53 -4.86
CA LEU A 83 -16.77 4.41 -4.59
C LEU A 83 -16.40 5.57 -3.66
N THR A 84 -15.55 5.30 -2.67
CA THR A 84 -15.11 6.36 -1.76
C THR A 84 -14.13 7.34 -2.40
N ILE A 85 -13.26 6.85 -3.29
CA ILE A 85 -12.41 7.70 -4.14
C ILE A 85 -13.29 8.58 -5.02
N LEU A 86 -14.30 8.02 -5.68
CA LEU A 86 -15.22 8.77 -6.54
C LEU A 86 -15.94 9.89 -5.78
N MET A 87 -16.51 9.59 -4.60
CA MET A 87 -17.13 10.63 -3.75
C MET A 87 -16.14 11.73 -3.36
N THR A 88 -14.88 11.36 -3.10
CA THR A 88 -13.82 12.33 -2.76
C THR A 88 -13.45 13.19 -3.97
N GLN A 89 -13.41 12.61 -5.18
CA GLN A 89 -13.19 13.33 -6.43
C GLN A 89 -14.31 14.33 -6.72
N THR A 90 -15.57 13.94 -6.50
CA THR A 90 -16.72 14.85 -6.61
C THR A 90 -16.60 16.03 -5.64
N ASN A 91 -16.20 15.76 -4.39
CA ASN A 91 -15.94 16.81 -3.42
C ASN A 91 -14.78 17.74 -3.84
N ILE A 92 -13.69 17.18 -4.39
CA ILE A 92 -12.55 17.94 -4.93
C ILE A 92 -13.02 18.88 -6.03
N LYS A 93 -13.80 18.41 -7.00
CA LYS A 93 -14.34 19.23 -8.10
C LYS A 93 -15.10 20.44 -7.54
N ARG A 94 -15.98 20.23 -6.55
CA ARG A 94 -16.72 21.30 -5.88
C ARG A 94 -15.80 22.31 -5.17
N ILE A 95 -14.80 21.83 -4.43
CA ILE A 95 -13.83 22.70 -3.74
C ILE A 95 -13.01 23.52 -4.76
N LYS A 96 -12.56 22.90 -5.86
CA LYS A 96 -11.82 23.58 -6.94
C LYS A 96 -12.64 24.71 -7.56
N ASN A 97 -13.90 24.44 -7.90
CA ASN A 97 -14.78 25.45 -8.52
C ASN A 97 -14.99 26.65 -7.58
N SER A 98 -15.34 26.38 -6.33
CA SER A 98 -15.50 27.43 -5.31
C SER A 98 -14.21 28.23 -5.09
N LEU A 99 -13.06 27.56 -5.06
CA LEU A 99 -11.77 28.22 -4.88
C LEU A 99 -11.39 29.10 -6.08
N LEU A 100 -11.68 28.65 -7.30
CA LEU A 100 -11.45 29.43 -8.52
C LEU A 100 -12.30 30.69 -8.53
N GLU A 101 -13.59 30.58 -8.25
CA GLU A 101 -14.51 31.71 -8.16
C GLU A 101 -14.05 32.73 -7.10
N MET A 102 -13.68 32.25 -5.91
CA MET A 102 -13.22 33.14 -4.86
C MET A 102 -11.94 33.89 -5.23
N GLN A 103 -11.01 33.23 -5.95
CA GLN A 103 -9.78 33.85 -6.43
C GLN A 103 -10.03 34.87 -7.54
N GLN A 104 -10.98 34.60 -8.43
CA GLN A 104 -11.37 35.56 -9.47
C GLN A 104 -11.98 36.82 -8.87
N ASN A 105 -12.85 36.67 -7.86
CA ASN A 105 -13.42 37.81 -7.14
C ASN A 105 -12.37 38.60 -6.37
N ALA A 106 -11.40 37.93 -5.72
CA ALA A 106 -10.27 38.60 -5.08
C ALA A 106 -9.47 39.44 -6.08
N ALA A 107 -9.13 38.86 -7.23
CA ALA A 107 -8.39 39.57 -8.27
C ALA A 107 -9.20 40.75 -8.85
N ALA A 108 -10.53 40.61 -9.00
CA ALA A 108 -11.39 41.69 -9.48
C ALA A 108 -11.42 42.88 -8.50
N LEU A 109 -11.49 42.61 -7.19
CA LEU A 109 -11.41 43.65 -6.14
C LEU A 109 -10.06 44.38 -6.21
N GLU A 110 -8.96 43.64 -6.29
CA GLU A 110 -7.62 44.24 -6.39
C GLU A 110 -7.49 45.13 -7.64
N LEU A 111 -8.07 44.70 -8.76
CA LEU A 111 -8.11 45.49 -10.00
C LEU A 111 -9.00 46.74 -9.90
N SER A 112 -10.04 46.72 -9.07
CA SER A 112 -10.87 47.89 -8.79
C SER A 112 -10.29 48.81 -7.69
N GLY A 113 -9.09 48.50 -7.17
CA GLY A 113 -8.44 49.27 -6.12
C GLY A 113 -8.92 48.94 -4.70
N GLU A 114 -9.76 47.92 -4.55
CA GLU A 114 -10.22 47.41 -3.25
C GLU A 114 -9.35 46.22 -2.81
N THR A 115 -9.18 46.03 -1.49
CA THR A 115 -8.46 44.85 -0.98
C THR A 115 -9.45 43.83 -0.42
N PRO A 116 -9.29 42.53 -0.74
CA PRO A 116 -10.10 41.49 -0.12
C PRO A 116 -9.94 41.49 1.40
N SER A 117 -11.04 41.33 2.13
CA SER A 117 -11.00 41.36 3.59
C SER A 117 -10.16 40.20 4.16
N PRO A 118 -9.56 40.35 5.37
CA PRO A 118 -8.79 39.28 5.99
C PRO A 118 -9.59 37.98 6.18
N ASP A 119 -10.89 38.05 6.51
CA ASP A 119 -11.73 36.85 6.61
C ASP A 119 -11.92 36.18 5.25
N TYR A 120 -12.09 36.96 4.17
CA TYR A 120 -12.22 36.43 2.82
C TYR A 120 -10.96 35.67 2.39
N LEU A 121 -9.78 36.23 2.64
CA LEU A 121 -8.50 35.55 2.41
C LEU A 121 -8.36 34.28 3.27
N ALA A 122 -8.78 34.33 4.54
CA ALA A 122 -8.79 33.15 5.40
C ALA A 122 -9.77 32.06 4.91
N GLN A 123 -10.90 32.42 4.29
CA GLN A 123 -11.80 31.47 3.63
C GLN A 123 -11.14 30.78 2.43
N ILE A 124 -10.41 31.54 1.58
CA ILE A 124 -9.63 30.98 0.47
C ILE A 124 -8.61 29.96 0.99
N ASP A 125 -7.88 30.29 2.06
CA ASP A 125 -6.88 29.40 2.64
C ASP A 125 -7.50 28.15 3.28
N ARG A 126 -8.65 28.27 3.95
CA ARG A 126 -9.43 27.11 4.43
C ARG A 126 -9.82 26.18 3.28
N LYS A 127 -10.25 26.71 2.13
CA LYS A 127 -10.54 25.90 0.92
C LYS A 127 -9.29 25.22 0.37
N ARG A 128 -8.14 25.91 0.31
CA ARG A 128 -6.85 25.33 -0.12
C ARG A 128 -6.44 24.17 0.79
N GLN A 129 -6.59 24.32 2.10
CA GLN A 129 -6.31 23.26 3.07
C GLN A 129 -7.27 22.07 2.92
N ALA A 130 -8.57 22.33 2.73
CA ALA A 130 -9.56 21.29 2.47
C ALA A 130 -9.25 20.50 1.18
N LEU A 131 -8.82 21.18 0.11
CA LEU A 131 -8.39 20.54 -1.14
C LEU A 131 -7.19 19.63 -0.92
N LYS A 132 -6.18 20.09 -0.18
CA LYS A 132 -5.01 19.29 0.19
C LYS A 132 -5.40 18.03 0.98
N ALA A 133 -6.27 18.19 1.98
CA ALA A 133 -6.76 17.07 2.80
C ALA A 133 -7.54 16.04 1.97
N ALA A 134 -8.37 16.49 1.02
CA ALA A 134 -9.11 15.59 0.14
C ALA A 134 -8.17 14.77 -0.76
N TYR A 135 -7.12 15.36 -1.31
CA TYR A 135 -6.11 14.61 -2.08
C TYR A 135 -5.31 13.63 -1.22
N GLN A 136 -4.95 14.02 0.01
CA GLN A 136 -4.33 13.11 0.98
C GLN A 136 -5.21 11.88 1.23
N SER A 137 -6.53 12.08 1.33
CA SER A 137 -7.48 10.99 1.46
C SER A 137 -7.45 10.04 0.25
N ILE A 138 -7.46 10.57 -0.99
CA ILE A 138 -7.37 9.74 -2.20
C ILE A 138 -6.09 8.90 -2.20
N VAL A 139 -4.94 9.50 -1.90
CA VAL A 139 -3.66 8.77 -1.84
C VAL A 139 -3.75 7.60 -0.86
N LYS A 140 -4.31 7.83 0.33
CA LYS A 140 -4.49 6.77 1.34
C LYS A 140 -5.39 5.65 0.81
N ARG A 141 -6.48 6.00 0.12
CA ARG A 141 -7.41 5.00 -0.45
C ARG A 141 -6.78 4.19 -1.58
N GLU A 142 -5.94 4.80 -2.40
CA GLU A 142 -5.20 4.05 -3.43
C GLU A 142 -4.17 3.11 -2.80
N GLN A 143 -3.52 3.52 -1.72
CA GLN A 143 -2.64 2.63 -0.93
C GLN A 143 -3.45 1.47 -0.30
N ASP A 144 -4.65 1.73 0.21
CA ASP A 144 -5.55 0.68 0.70
C ASP A 144 -5.90 -0.34 -0.40
N LYS A 145 -6.17 0.11 -1.63
CA LYS A 145 -6.41 -0.81 -2.76
C LYS A 145 -5.23 -1.75 -3.00
N ASN A 146 -4.01 -1.24 -2.93
CA ASN A 146 -2.82 -2.06 -3.06
C ASN A 146 -2.67 -3.02 -1.88
N ARG A 147 -2.88 -2.57 -0.65
CA ARG A 147 -2.86 -3.44 0.54
C ARG A 147 -3.88 -4.57 0.44
N ILE A 148 -5.10 -4.27 -0.01
CA ILE A 148 -6.16 -5.25 -0.26
C ILE A 148 -5.70 -6.26 -1.31
N ARG A 149 -5.21 -5.81 -2.48
CA ARG A 149 -4.71 -6.71 -3.54
C ARG A 149 -3.61 -7.64 -3.04
N THR A 150 -2.64 -7.11 -2.32
CA THR A 150 -1.52 -7.88 -1.79
C THR A 150 -1.99 -8.90 -0.74
N ALA A 151 -2.91 -8.51 0.16
CA ALA A 151 -3.48 -9.42 1.15
C ALA A 151 -4.23 -10.58 0.49
N PHE A 152 -5.18 -10.28 -0.41
CA PHE A 152 -5.95 -11.29 -1.11
C PHE A 152 -5.10 -12.18 -2.03
N ALA A 153 -4.01 -11.65 -2.61
CA ALA A 153 -3.08 -12.47 -3.40
C ALA A 153 -2.36 -13.52 -2.53
N ARG A 154 -1.97 -13.16 -1.31
CA ARG A 154 -1.40 -14.12 -0.35
C ARG A 154 -2.44 -15.15 0.09
N ASP A 155 -3.65 -14.71 0.39
CA ASP A 155 -4.74 -15.59 0.80
C ASP A 155 -5.11 -16.58 -0.32
N GLN A 156 -5.16 -16.11 -1.57
CA GLN A 156 -5.40 -16.94 -2.74
C GLN A 156 -4.30 -17.99 -2.94
N ALA A 157 -3.03 -17.60 -2.84
CA ALA A 157 -1.90 -18.52 -2.93
C ALA A 157 -1.96 -19.58 -1.82
N ARG A 158 -2.19 -19.16 -0.57
CA ARG A 158 -2.30 -20.05 0.58
C ARG A 158 -3.49 -21.00 0.46
N PHE A 159 -4.63 -20.51 -0.01
CA PHE A 159 -5.83 -21.31 -0.22
C PHE A 159 -5.57 -22.44 -1.23
N ARG A 160 -4.89 -22.14 -2.35
CA ARG A 160 -4.50 -23.16 -3.33
C ARG A 160 -3.61 -24.21 -2.71
N GLU A 161 -2.55 -23.82 -1.99
CA GLU A 161 -1.66 -24.76 -1.29
C GLU A 161 -2.45 -25.70 -0.37
N LEU A 162 -3.35 -25.15 0.46
CA LEU A 162 -4.15 -25.94 1.39
C LEU A 162 -5.12 -26.89 0.67
N LYS A 163 -5.71 -26.47 -0.45
CA LYS A 163 -6.59 -27.32 -1.26
C LYS A 163 -5.81 -28.43 -1.96
N HIS A 164 -4.63 -28.14 -2.52
CA HIS A 164 -3.76 -29.15 -3.11
C HIS A 164 -3.28 -30.16 -2.08
N LEU A 165 -2.90 -29.72 -0.87
CA LEU A 165 -2.53 -30.61 0.24
C LEU A 165 -3.71 -31.47 0.70
N SER A 166 -4.93 -30.93 0.74
CA SER A 166 -6.12 -31.73 1.06
C SER A 166 -6.46 -32.77 -0.03
N ALA A 167 -6.21 -32.42 -1.29
CA ALA A 167 -6.42 -33.32 -2.43
C ALA A 167 -5.34 -34.41 -2.50
N SER A 168 -4.08 -34.09 -2.19
CA SER A 168 -2.96 -35.05 -2.11
C SER A 168 -3.04 -35.93 -0.86
N GLN A 169 -3.62 -35.46 0.25
CA GLN A 169 -3.96 -36.32 1.39
C GLN A 169 -5.10 -37.31 1.10
N SER A 170 -5.82 -37.12 -0.01
CA SER A 170 -6.86 -38.03 -0.48
C SER A 170 -6.36 -39.03 -1.56
N LYS A 171 -5.10 -38.90 -1.99
CA LYS A 171 -4.43 -39.80 -2.94
C LYS A 171 -2.93 -39.86 -2.62
N ASP A 172 -2.48 -40.96 -2.04
CA ASP A 172 -1.06 -41.25 -1.88
C ASP A 172 -0.30 -41.06 -3.21
N GLY A 173 0.82 -40.33 -3.17
CA GLY A 173 1.84 -40.37 -4.23
C GLY A 173 2.33 -39.03 -4.78
N GLU A 174 3.57 -38.72 -4.40
CA GLU A 174 4.59 -37.96 -5.14
C GLU A 174 4.71 -36.43 -5.05
N ALA A 175 5.96 -36.06 -4.81
CA ALA A 175 6.49 -34.75 -4.51
C ALA A 175 6.63 -33.86 -5.75
N GLY A 176 6.44 -32.55 -5.56
CA GLY A 176 6.74 -31.53 -6.55
C GLY A 176 7.04 -30.19 -5.89
N THR A 177 8.31 -29.80 -5.96
CA THR A 177 8.94 -28.63 -5.37
C THR A 177 8.57 -27.31 -6.06
N ASP A 178 8.43 -26.28 -5.23
CA ASP A 178 8.88 -24.89 -5.39
C ASP A 178 8.37 -24.03 -6.57
N LYS A 179 7.75 -22.88 -6.25
CA LYS A 179 8.32 -21.54 -6.55
C LYS A 179 7.51 -20.40 -5.94
N THR A 180 8.10 -19.82 -4.90
CA THR A 180 8.18 -18.37 -4.60
C THR A 180 7.36 -17.43 -5.52
N GLY A 181 6.12 -17.14 -5.10
CA GLY A 181 5.32 -16.04 -5.62
C GLY A 181 5.63 -14.73 -4.87
N GLY A 182 6.64 -13.99 -5.34
CA GLY A 182 6.90 -12.65 -4.83
C GLY A 182 5.70 -11.74 -5.06
N THR A 183 5.10 -11.24 -3.97
CA THR A 183 4.11 -10.15 -3.98
C THR A 183 4.74 -8.88 -4.54
N GLN A 184 4.73 -8.73 -5.86
CA GLN A 184 4.98 -7.43 -6.48
C GLN A 184 3.71 -6.57 -6.30
N GLU A 185 3.77 -5.64 -5.35
CA GLU A 185 2.80 -4.56 -5.24
C GLU A 185 2.69 -3.87 -6.60
N ARG A 186 1.50 -3.90 -7.22
CA ARG A 186 1.29 -3.19 -8.48
C ARG A 186 1.44 -1.69 -8.21
N PRO A 187 2.41 -1.00 -8.84
CA PRO A 187 2.59 0.43 -8.62
C PRO A 187 1.32 1.17 -9.05
N LEU A 188 0.87 2.12 -8.23
CA LEU A 188 -0.25 2.99 -8.56
C LEU A 188 0.19 3.90 -9.70
N ASN A 189 -0.54 3.89 -10.81
CA ASN A 189 -0.19 4.68 -12.01
C ASN A 189 -0.25 6.21 -11.75
N ASN A 190 -0.85 6.65 -10.65
CA ASN A 190 -1.05 8.04 -10.29
C ASN A 190 -0.36 8.47 -8.98
N VAL A 191 0.33 7.56 -8.27
CA VAL A 191 1.06 7.85 -7.03
C VAL A 191 2.52 7.42 -7.18
N PHE A 192 3.42 8.40 -7.17
CA PHE A 192 4.86 8.18 -7.18
C PHE A 192 5.43 8.32 -5.75
N GLU A 193 6.04 7.26 -5.21
CA GLU A 193 6.70 7.31 -3.90
C GLU A 193 8.16 7.82 -4.05
N CYS A 194 8.52 8.89 -3.33
CA CYS A 194 9.88 9.43 -3.34
C CYS A 194 10.80 8.66 -2.37
N SER A 195 11.96 8.22 -2.84
CA SER A 195 13.00 7.54 -2.04
C SER A 195 13.93 8.50 -1.26
N GLY A 196 13.73 9.82 -1.35
CA GLY A 196 14.57 10.85 -0.69
C GLY A 196 14.26 12.27 -1.19
N ASN A 197 14.75 13.32 -0.50
CA ASN A 197 14.38 14.72 -0.79
C ASN A 197 14.85 15.22 -2.17
N ASP A 198 16.10 14.96 -2.56
CA ASP A 198 16.66 15.41 -3.84
C ASP A 198 16.05 14.68 -5.04
N SER A 199 15.80 13.38 -4.86
CA SER A 199 15.00 12.58 -5.80
C SER A 199 13.59 13.14 -5.95
N CYS A 200 12.97 13.58 -4.86
CA CYS A 200 11.62 14.16 -4.88
C CYS A 200 11.57 15.55 -5.54
N ASN A 201 12.61 16.38 -5.40
CA ASN A 201 12.74 17.65 -6.10
C ASN A 201 12.87 17.46 -7.61
N SER A 202 13.68 16.49 -8.02
CA SER A 202 13.82 16.12 -9.42
C SER A 202 12.52 15.56 -9.99
N ALA A 203 11.86 14.65 -9.27
CA ALA A 203 10.57 14.09 -9.67
C ALA A 203 9.47 15.17 -9.75
N TRP A 204 9.46 16.14 -8.84
CA TRP A 204 8.51 17.26 -8.88
C TRP A 204 8.71 18.18 -10.08
N SER A 205 9.97 18.45 -10.46
CA SER A 205 10.27 19.19 -11.68
C SER A 205 9.82 18.43 -12.93
N ARG A 206 9.98 17.10 -12.96
CA ARG A 206 9.45 16.25 -14.04
C ARG A 206 7.92 16.21 -14.05
N ALA A 207 7.27 16.16 -12.89
CA ALA A 207 5.82 16.22 -12.77
C ALA A 207 5.25 17.54 -13.32
N LYS A 208 5.88 18.68 -12.99
CA LYS A 208 5.48 19.99 -13.57
C LYS A 208 5.62 20.02 -15.08
N ARG A 209 6.67 19.40 -15.64
CA ARG A 209 6.86 19.27 -17.09
C ARG A 209 5.79 18.37 -17.71
N PHE A 210 5.52 17.23 -17.10
CA PHE A 210 4.48 16.30 -17.53
C PHE A 210 3.11 16.99 -17.58
N LEU A 211 2.75 17.73 -16.52
CA LEU A 211 1.51 18.51 -16.47
C LEU A 211 1.42 19.48 -17.65
N ARG A 212 2.49 20.24 -17.93
CA ARG A 212 2.51 21.21 -19.06
C ARG A 212 2.38 20.56 -20.43
N ASN A 213 2.89 19.33 -20.58
CA ASN A 213 2.86 18.62 -21.86
C ASN A 213 1.54 17.90 -22.13
N HIS A 214 0.76 17.60 -21.09
CA HIS A 214 -0.44 16.75 -21.20
C HIS A 214 -1.74 17.44 -20.81
N ALA A 215 -1.71 18.52 -20.02
CA ALA A 215 -2.91 19.31 -19.75
C ALA A 215 -3.23 20.21 -20.96
N THR A 216 -4.49 20.25 -21.35
CA THR A 216 -4.97 21.20 -22.38
C THR A 216 -5.49 22.49 -21.74
N THR A 217 -5.88 22.43 -20.46
CA THR A 217 -6.37 23.60 -19.73
C THR A 217 -5.22 24.40 -19.12
N PRO A 218 -5.34 25.74 -19.03
CA PRO A 218 -4.25 26.59 -18.55
C PRO A 218 -3.97 26.38 -17.05
N VAL A 219 -2.73 26.58 -16.62
CA VAL A 219 -2.37 26.57 -15.20
C VAL A 219 -3.08 27.73 -14.50
N LYS A 220 -3.92 27.41 -13.51
CA LYS A 220 -4.67 28.41 -12.71
C LYS A 220 -4.09 28.59 -11.31
N MET A 221 -3.41 27.56 -10.78
CA MET A 221 -2.78 27.62 -9.48
C MET A 221 -1.39 27.01 -9.52
N LEU A 222 -0.41 27.78 -9.06
CA LEU A 222 0.97 27.35 -8.88
C LEU A 222 1.39 27.65 -7.44
N ALA A 223 1.33 26.65 -6.58
CA ALA A 223 1.82 26.73 -5.21
C ALA A 223 2.98 25.75 -5.00
N THR A 224 3.69 25.89 -3.87
CA THR A 224 4.91 25.11 -3.57
C THR A 224 4.71 23.60 -3.69
N ASN A 225 3.56 23.09 -3.22
CA ASN A 225 3.25 21.66 -3.13
C ASN A 225 2.04 21.23 -3.97
N ILE A 226 1.46 22.13 -4.76
CA ILE A 226 0.33 21.80 -5.64
C ILE A 226 0.34 22.67 -6.87
N VAL A 227 0.14 22.06 -8.03
CA VAL A 227 -0.06 22.75 -9.31
C VAL A 227 -1.35 22.24 -9.91
N MET A 228 -2.22 23.15 -10.32
CA MET A 228 -3.56 22.83 -10.81
C MET A 228 -3.84 23.62 -12.08
N THR A 229 -4.35 22.93 -13.10
CA THR A 229 -4.92 23.57 -14.28
C THR A 229 -6.41 23.84 -14.13
N GLY A 230 -6.96 24.66 -15.03
CA GLY A 230 -8.37 25.03 -15.02
C GLY A 230 -9.31 23.83 -15.25
N PRO A 231 -10.62 24.00 -14.98
CA PRO A 231 -11.61 22.98 -15.29
C PRO A 231 -11.68 22.73 -16.81
N PRO A 232 -11.98 21.50 -17.26
CA PRO A 232 -12.24 21.19 -18.67
C PRO A 232 -13.46 21.97 -19.19
N VAL A 233 -13.31 22.64 -20.34
CA VAL A 233 -14.40 23.37 -21.01
C VAL A 233 -14.92 22.57 -22.20
N ASP A 234 -14.01 21.95 -22.95
CA ASP A 234 -14.30 21.10 -24.10
C ASP A 234 -14.31 19.61 -23.75
N ASP A 235 -15.00 18.79 -24.55
CA ASP A 235 -15.10 17.34 -24.29
C ASP A 235 -13.76 16.61 -24.42
N HIS A 236 -12.78 17.24 -25.09
CA HIS A 236 -11.42 16.73 -25.26
C HIS A 236 -10.41 17.38 -24.31
N ASP A 237 -10.88 18.22 -23.38
CA ASP A 237 -10.00 18.86 -22.43
C ASP A 237 -9.47 17.90 -21.37
N ILE A 238 -8.21 18.12 -21.00
CA ILE A 238 -7.49 17.41 -19.95
C ILE A 238 -7.08 18.43 -18.89
N SER A 239 -7.73 18.34 -17.74
CA SER A 239 -7.32 19.06 -16.53
C SER A 239 -6.42 18.15 -15.68
N ILE A 240 -5.28 18.67 -15.26
CA ILE A 240 -4.31 17.94 -14.45
C ILE A 240 -4.05 18.72 -13.16
N THR A 241 -4.10 18.01 -12.04
CA THR A 241 -3.58 18.51 -10.76
C THR A 241 -2.45 17.59 -10.30
N ILE A 242 -1.31 18.16 -9.98
CA ILE A 242 -0.22 17.45 -9.31
C ILE A 242 -0.07 17.98 -7.88
N SER A 243 0.09 17.09 -6.91
CA SER A 243 0.30 17.46 -5.52
C SER A 243 1.45 16.68 -4.91
N ARG A 244 2.30 17.39 -4.17
CA ARG A 244 3.36 16.82 -3.33
C ARG A 244 2.81 16.68 -1.91
N ILE A 245 2.67 15.44 -1.47
CA ILE A 245 2.01 15.08 -0.22
C ILE A 245 3.01 14.36 0.68
N ARG A 246 3.17 14.81 1.92
CA ARG A 246 3.90 14.03 2.93
C ARG A 246 2.99 12.89 3.39
N ASN A 247 3.48 11.66 3.29
CA ASN A 247 2.77 10.51 3.81
C ASN A 247 2.97 10.49 5.35
N PRO A 248 1.90 10.51 6.15
CA PRO A 248 2.03 10.39 7.60
C PRO A 248 2.35 8.95 8.05
N ASP A 249 1.90 7.94 7.29
CA ASP A 249 1.97 6.52 7.67
C ASP A 249 3.30 5.85 7.24
N LYS A 250 3.97 6.39 6.22
CA LYS A 250 5.33 6.01 5.79
C LYS A 250 6.24 7.23 5.90
N LYS A 251 7.49 7.09 6.37
CA LYS A 251 8.50 8.18 6.33
C LYS A 251 8.85 8.52 4.87
N GLY A 252 8.03 9.31 4.18
CA GLY A 252 8.20 9.58 2.76
C GLY A 252 7.29 10.68 2.23
N THR A 253 7.68 11.24 1.09
CA THR A 253 6.86 12.17 0.31
C THR A 253 6.38 11.43 -0.93
N VAL A 254 5.12 11.64 -1.31
CA VAL A 254 4.57 11.13 -2.55
C VAL A 254 4.22 12.29 -3.47
N ILE A 255 4.30 12.03 -4.78
CA ILE A 255 3.75 12.93 -5.80
C ILE A 255 2.54 12.24 -6.40
N PHE A 256 1.40 12.91 -6.29
CA PHE A 256 0.12 12.43 -6.78
C PHE A 256 -0.31 13.23 -8.00
N MET A 257 -0.92 12.56 -8.98
CA MET A 257 -1.57 13.19 -10.12
C MET A 257 -3.06 12.83 -10.19
N ASP A 258 -3.89 13.85 -10.28
CA ASP A 258 -5.30 13.75 -10.64
C ASP A 258 -5.50 14.26 -12.07
N LEU A 259 -6.17 13.46 -12.90
CA LEU A 259 -6.52 13.80 -14.28
C LEU A 259 -8.04 13.77 -14.42
N GLN A 260 -8.61 14.91 -14.81
CA GLN A 260 -10.05 15.12 -14.94
C GLN A 260 -10.38 15.55 -16.38
N CYS A 261 -11.42 14.94 -16.94
CA CYS A 261 -12.03 15.35 -18.20
C CYS A 261 -13.39 15.99 -17.94
N LYS A 262 -14.01 16.53 -18.99
CA LYS A 262 -15.33 17.13 -18.89
C LYS A 262 -16.38 16.09 -18.48
N ASP A 263 -17.28 16.52 -17.61
CA ASP A 263 -18.41 15.74 -17.13
C ASP A 263 -19.57 15.83 -18.14
N SER A 264 -19.37 15.11 -19.25
CA SER A 264 -20.32 14.96 -20.34
C SER A 264 -20.21 13.54 -20.89
N PRO A 265 -21.21 13.04 -21.63
CA PRO A 265 -21.10 11.71 -22.25
C PRO A 265 -19.84 11.56 -23.13
N ALA A 266 -19.55 12.56 -23.95
CA ALA A 266 -18.38 12.58 -24.81
C ALA A 266 -17.06 12.72 -24.01
N GLY A 267 -17.03 13.58 -23.00
CA GLY A 267 -15.86 13.75 -22.13
C GLY A 267 -15.55 12.51 -21.30
N ASN A 268 -16.56 11.78 -20.84
CA ASN A 268 -16.40 10.50 -20.15
C ASN A 268 -15.86 9.41 -21.09
N ALA A 269 -16.37 9.33 -22.32
CA ALA A 269 -15.83 8.43 -23.33
C ALA A 269 -14.36 8.75 -23.65
N PHE A 270 -14.03 10.03 -23.78
CA PHE A 270 -12.66 10.49 -23.97
C PHE A 270 -11.75 10.13 -22.79
N CYS A 271 -12.20 10.33 -21.55
CA CYS A 271 -11.45 10.02 -20.33
C CYS A 271 -11.12 8.52 -20.19
N ASN A 272 -11.99 7.65 -20.72
CA ASN A 272 -11.82 6.20 -20.71
C ASN A 272 -11.06 5.66 -21.94
N SER A 273 -10.63 6.54 -22.85
CA SER A 273 -9.91 6.14 -24.05
C SER A 273 -8.52 5.57 -23.75
N LYS A 274 -7.97 4.82 -24.71
CA LYS A 274 -6.58 4.32 -24.66
C LYS A 274 -5.57 5.47 -24.54
N LYS A 275 -5.85 6.61 -25.17
CA LYS A 275 -5.04 7.84 -25.11
C LYS A 275 -4.88 8.31 -23.66
N ILE A 276 -5.99 8.53 -22.95
CA ILE A 276 -5.95 9.01 -21.56
C ILE A 276 -5.39 7.95 -20.61
N THR A 277 -5.68 6.67 -20.85
CA THR A 277 -5.05 5.58 -20.11
C THR A 277 -3.51 5.59 -20.26
N GLY A 278 -3.01 5.88 -21.47
CA GLY A 278 -1.59 6.06 -21.74
C GLY A 278 -0.98 7.23 -20.97
N VAL A 279 -1.65 8.38 -20.92
CA VAL A 279 -1.22 9.54 -20.12
C VAL A 279 -1.13 9.17 -18.63
N LYS A 280 -2.15 8.52 -18.07
CA LYS A 280 -2.13 8.07 -16.67
C LYS A 280 -0.95 7.15 -16.39
N ARG A 281 -0.64 6.20 -17.27
CA ARG A 281 0.48 5.26 -17.12
C ARG A 281 1.85 5.94 -17.24
N GLY A 282 2.00 6.83 -18.22
CA GLY A 282 3.26 7.53 -18.50
C GLY A 282 3.71 8.50 -17.40
N PHE A 283 2.81 8.86 -16.47
CA PHE A 283 3.15 9.74 -15.36
C PHE A 283 4.28 9.18 -14.49
N ILE A 284 4.15 7.93 -14.02
CA ILE A 284 5.16 7.31 -13.15
C ILE A 284 6.50 7.19 -13.87
N GLU A 285 6.50 6.77 -15.14
CA GLU A 285 7.70 6.64 -15.96
C GLU A 285 8.42 7.98 -16.13
N ALA A 286 7.66 9.04 -16.44
CA ALA A 286 8.17 10.40 -16.55
C ALA A 286 8.80 10.86 -15.22
N LEU A 287 8.24 10.48 -14.08
CA LEU A 287 8.78 10.82 -12.76
C LEU A 287 9.99 9.98 -12.39
N SER A 288 10.10 8.74 -12.83
CA SER A 288 11.26 7.86 -12.62
C SER A 288 12.51 8.33 -13.38
N GLY A 289 12.37 9.21 -14.38
CA GLY A 289 13.49 9.71 -15.18
C GLY A 289 14.08 8.68 -16.15
N ARG A 290 13.37 7.58 -16.41
CA ARG A 290 13.72 6.65 -17.47
C ARG A 290 13.29 7.26 -18.81
N PRO A 291 14.12 7.19 -19.87
CA PRO A 291 13.68 7.64 -21.19
C PRO A 291 12.47 6.81 -21.63
N THR A 292 11.43 7.50 -22.07
CA THR A 292 10.25 6.90 -22.70
C THR A 292 10.72 6.04 -23.87
N SER A 293 10.59 4.71 -23.76
CA SER A 293 10.79 3.84 -24.90
C SER A 293 9.75 4.23 -25.95
N PRO A 294 10.14 4.60 -27.17
CA PRO A 294 9.16 4.81 -28.23
C PRO A 294 8.45 3.47 -28.45
N ASP A 295 7.13 3.48 -28.36
CA ASP A 295 6.29 2.34 -28.74
C ASP A 295 6.81 1.81 -30.09
N LYS A 296 7.18 0.53 -30.11
CA LYS A 296 7.48 -0.18 -31.36
C LYS A 296 6.16 -0.31 -32.13
N GLN A 297 6.10 0.47 -33.22
CA GLN A 297 5.27 0.34 -34.44
C GLN A 297 3.76 0.55 -34.29
#